data_AF-B2VSJ7-F1
#
_entry.id   AF-B2VSJ7-F1
#
_cell.length_a   1.000
_cell.length_b   1.000
_cell.length_c   1.000
_cell.angle_alpha   90.00
_cell.angle_beta   90.00
_cell.angle_gamma   90.00
#
_symmetry.space_group_name_H-M   'P 1'
#
loop_
_entity.id
_entity.type
_entity.pdbx_description
1 polymer ?
#
loop_
_entity_poly.entity_id
_entity_poly.type
_entity_poly.pdbx_seq_one_letter_code
_entity_poly.pdbx_strand_id
1 'polypeptide(L)'
;MKPERLPMRARSRPLCQLCDYILQQPGTRRVFLSTSSLKAPSIRRQTVRSPAIAPRTSVRIITTTAPKAAEVEHGDDGGAETSDRVAALKKKLAEVEAQIKHICNSPKVEPEVTVLEALEGIDYVAKYAIAIRSRQPLRQKATIRQSSASTILSGLSSGGHVKTEQKTRTQTLGLDALPSPPYLSNLARGLITHEKVFVSPNILGLYIHLQRLLARPKTIPEALYLYANKPIPIAGSSPPKFSQPSPKSAKQAIPADLADEALTAAIDAKDINLALAVVDQTYRAPAWRRHRMITKMGFPAVLASLTPLALYMIAQELSVYSGFIDPWTFKLYAFAGMSTYVMCTGTLGFVALTTYNDHHDRVVWRPGVPLLDRYIREDERAALDRIACAWGFKEVWRRGDEEGEDWEGLRQLVLLRGMVLDKPDLMPAMSASVTPITFTRFSQALSDLSVESLYAKYSELTNQLAHLESSNKQLEEFARENDDRDCYEALLENRVVMKRFEERREAIVNEVSVVRGLPWRVREEEKKVEAEGGAATNGTTAATEQTNGAAAQENGGDGVYL
;
A
#
# COMPACT_ATOMS: atom_id res chain seq x y z
N MET A 1 -15.45 -57.24 -28.69
CA MET A 1 -16.51 -56.21 -28.80
C MET A 1 -17.31 -56.20 -27.52
N LYS A 2 -17.11 -55.17 -26.68
CA LYS A 2 -17.90 -54.84 -25.50
C LYS A 2 -18.11 -53.32 -25.53
N PRO A 3 -19.33 -52.79 -25.33
CA PRO A 3 -19.59 -51.37 -25.45
C PRO A 3 -19.09 -50.61 -24.21
N GLU A 4 -18.46 -49.47 -24.47
CA GLU A 4 -17.95 -48.51 -23.49
C GLU A 4 -19.10 -47.85 -22.71
N ARG A 5 -18.91 -47.71 -21.38
CA ARG A 5 -19.78 -46.90 -20.53
C ARG A 5 -19.25 -45.46 -20.52
N LEU A 6 -20.02 -44.53 -21.10
CA LEU A 6 -19.80 -43.09 -20.92
C LEU A 6 -20.34 -42.65 -19.53
N PRO A 7 -19.69 -41.71 -18.83
CA PRO A 7 -20.24 -41.15 -17.60
C PRO A 7 -21.39 -40.17 -17.92
N MET A 8 -22.53 -40.36 -17.27
CA MET A 8 -23.68 -39.45 -17.35
C MET A 8 -23.32 -38.06 -16.82
N ARG A 9 -23.43 -37.06 -17.68
CA ARG A 9 -23.29 -35.64 -17.33
C ARG A 9 -24.50 -35.21 -16.49
N ALA A 10 -24.26 -34.64 -15.31
CA ALA A 10 -25.31 -34.07 -14.48
C ALA A 10 -26.06 -32.96 -15.25
N ARG A 11 -27.39 -32.99 -15.17
CA ARG A 11 -28.31 -32.04 -15.80
C ARG A 11 -28.08 -30.64 -15.22
N SER A 12 -27.82 -29.65 -16.07
CA SER A 12 -27.62 -28.26 -15.67
C SER A 12 -28.91 -27.67 -15.07
N ARG A 13 -28.80 -27.06 -13.89
CA ARG A 13 -29.87 -26.24 -13.30
C ARG A 13 -30.01 -24.96 -14.14
N PRO A 14 -31.22 -24.40 -14.31
CA PRO A 14 -31.41 -23.19 -15.11
C PRO A 14 -30.67 -22.01 -14.43
N LEU A 15 -29.74 -21.41 -15.16
CA LEU A 15 -29.07 -20.17 -14.75
C LEU A 15 -30.06 -19.00 -14.82
N CYS A 16 -29.79 -17.96 -14.05
CA CYS A 16 -30.59 -16.75 -14.05
C CYS A 16 -30.62 -16.12 -15.46
N GLN A 17 -31.75 -15.58 -15.92
CA GLN A 17 -31.87 -14.96 -17.26
C GLN A 17 -30.86 -13.82 -17.49
N LEU A 18 -30.45 -13.12 -16.42
CA LEU A 18 -29.37 -12.12 -16.47
C LEU A 18 -27.99 -12.74 -16.73
N CYS A 19 -27.76 -13.95 -16.23
CA CYS A 19 -26.50 -14.66 -16.30
C CYS A 19 -26.27 -15.21 -17.73
N ASP A 20 -27.33 -15.72 -18.37
CA ASP A 20 -27.31 -16.10 -19.79
C ASP A 20 -27.17 -14.89 -20.71
N TYR A 21 -27.78 -13.75 -20.36
CA TYR A 21 -27.63 -12.51 -21.12
C TYR A 21 -26.18 -11.99 -21.13
N ILE A 22 -25.47 -12.10 -20.00
CA ILE A 22 -24.06 -11.68 -19.90
C ILE A 22 -23.13 -12.64 -20.67
N LEU A 23 -23.43 -13.95 -20.69
CA LEU A 23 -22.63 -14.95 -21.40
C LEU A 23 -22.84 -14.95 -22.92
N GLN A 24 -24.00 -14.48 -23.39
CA GLN A 24 -24.30 -14.38 -24.82
C GLN A 24 -23.75 -13.10 -25.48
N GLN A 25 -23.13 -12.18 -24.73
CA GLN A 25 -22.47 -11.03 -25.34
C GLN A 25 -21.19 -11.47 -26.08
N PRO A 26 -21.07 -11.24 -27.39
CA PRO A 26 -19.84 -11.52 -28.12
C PRO A 26 -18.73 -10.64 -27.57
N GLY A 27 -17.59 -11.25 -27.19
CA GLY A 27 -16.46 -10.57 -26.60
C GLY A 27 -15.96 -9.40 -27.46
N THR A 28 -16.35 -8.19 -27.08
CA THR A 28 -15.85 -6.95 -27.67
C THR A 28 -14.38 -6.78 -27.29
N ARG A 29 -13.49 -6.97 -28.27
CA ARG A 29 -12.15 -6.37 -28.27
C ARG A 29 -12.28 -4.90 -27.88
N ARG A 30 -11.65 -4.49 -26.78
CA ARG A 30 -11.57 -3.08 -26.39
C ARG A 30 -10.75 -2.31 -27.41
N VAL A 31 -11.44 -1.58 -28.29
CA VAL A 31 -10.87 -0.49 -29.08
C VAL A 31 -10.80 0.73 -28.15
N PHE A 32 -9.64 1.39 -28.15
CA PHE A 32 -9.44 2.66 -27.45
C PHE A 32 -10.41 3.72 -27.99
N LEU A 33 -11.29 4.25 -27.14
CA LEU A 33 -12.07 5.44 -27.44
C LEU A 33 -11.34 6.66 -26.87
N SER A 34 -10.76 7.47 -27.77
CA SER A 34 -10.38 8.84 -27.48
C SER A 34 -11.64 9.68 -27.34
N THR A 35 -11.86 10.29 -26.18
CA THR A 35 -12.83 11.37 -26.02
C THR A 35 -12.14 12.71 -26.28
N SER A 36 -12.74 13.48 -27.18
CA SER A 36 -12.30 14.79 -27.65
C SER A 36 -12.57 15.88 -26.61
N SER A 37 -11.71 16.90 -26.61
CA SER A 37 -11.77 18.03 -25.67
C SER A 37 -12.95 18.95 -25.96
N LEU A 38 -13.77 19.22 -24.95
CA LEU A 38 -14.59 20.43 -24.89
C LEU A 38 -13.94 21.41 -23.91
N LYS A 39 -13.58 22.58 -24.44
CA LYS A 39 -13.05 23.73 -23.70
C LYS A 39 -14.15 24.33 -22.84
N ALA A 40 -13.88 24.54 -21.55
CA ALA A 40 -14.63 25.44 -20.67
C ALA A 40 -13.64 26.38 -19.94
N PRO A 41 -14.04 27.64 -19.66
CA PRO A 41 -13.12 28.74 -19.37
C PRO A 41 -12.64 28.76 -17.90
N SER A 42 -11.41 29.24 -17.69
CA SER A 42 -10.79 29.33 -16.37
C SER A 42 -11.34 30.53 -15.57
N ILE A 43 -11.94 30.27 -14.42
CA ILE A 43 -12.23 31.31 -13.42
C ILE A 43 -11.04 31.39 -12.45
N ARG A 44 -10.38 32.54 -12.46
CA ARG A 44 -9.20 32.90 -11.66
C ARG A 44 -9.62 33.14 -10.20
N ARG A 45 -9.31 32.21 -9.29
CA ARG A 45 -9.35 32.46 -7.83
C ARG A 45 -8.04 33.09 -7.38
N GLN A 46 -8.12 34.31 -6.84
CA GLN A 46 -7.03 35.00 -6.17
C GLN A 46 -6.83 34.41 -4.76
N THR A 47 -5.59 34.15 -4.37
CA THR A 47 -5.20 33.77 -3.02
C THR A 47 -4.93 35.01 -2.17
N VAL A 48 -5.58 35.06 -0.99
CA VAL A 48 -5.43 36.08 0.03
C VAL A 48 -4.10 35.88 0.77
N ARG A 49 -3.31 36.95 0.91
CA ARG A 49 -2.10 37.03 1.74
C ARG A 49 -2.50 37.32 3.20
N SER A 50 -2.05 36.49 4.13
CA SER A 50 -2.05 36.79 5.57
C SER A 50 -0.62 37.12 6.03
N PRO A 51 -0.39 38.17 6.84
CA PRO A 51 0.93 38.47 7.38
C PRO A 51 1.20 37.69 8.67
N ALA A 52 2.35 37.01 8.73
CA ALA A 52 2.87 36.38 9.94
C ALA A 52 3.67 37.41 10.76
N ILE A 53 3.32 37.55 12.03
CA ILE A 53 4.09 38.27 13.06
C ILE A 53 4.72 37.21 13.96
N ALA A 54 6.05 37.17 14.04
CA ALA A 54 6.78 36.49 15.11
C ALA A 54 8.07 37.27 15.43
N PRO A 55 8.45 37.40 16.73
CA PRO A 55 9.42 38.38 17.19
C PRO A 55 10.88 37.92 17.07
N ARG A 56 11.75 38.93 16.94
CA ARG A 56 13.21 38.87 16.89
C ARG A 56 13.80 38.66 18.28
N THR A 57 14.77 37.76 18.42
CA THR A 57 15.77 37.80 19.49
C THR A 57 17.17 37.82 18.89
N SER A 58 17.92 38.83 19.29
CA SER A 58 19.27 39.21 18.88
C SER A 58 20.34 38.43 19.62
N VAL A 59 21.37 37.96 18.92
CA VAL A 59 22.69 37.68 19.51
C VAL A 59 23.76 38.35 18.64
N ARG A 60 24.66 39.07 19.32
CA ARG A 60 25.64 40.01 18.76
C ARG A 60 26.72 39.32 17.93
N ILE A 61 27.06 39.98 16.83
CA ILE A 61 28.17 39.73 15.91
C ILE A 61 29.43 40.40 16.48
N ILE A 62 30.56 39.69 16.46
CA ILE A 62 31.90 40.30 16.52
C ILE A 62 32.36 40.50 15.07
N THR A 63 32.65 41.75 14.74
CA THR A 63 33.08 42.26 13.43
C THR A 63 34.57 42.01 13.20
N THR A 64 34.92 41.41 12.07
CA THR A 64 36.22 41.64 11.42
C THR A 64 36.04 41.72 9.90
N THR A 65 36.07 42.96 9.40
CA THR A 65 36.58 43.43 8.10
C THR A 65 36.33 42.57 6.86
N ALA A 66 35.34 43.00 6.07
CA ALA A 66 35.21 42.72 4.64
C ALA A 66 36.26 43.48 3.81
N PRO A 67 36.73 42.91 2.69
CA PRO A 67 36.92 43.66 1.47
C PRO A 67 35.68 43.49 0.57
N LYS A 68 35.22 44.61 0.02
CA LYS A 68 34.17 44.71 -1.00
C LYS A 68 34.35 43.65 -2.09
N ALA A 69 33.44 42.69 -2.17
CA ALA A 69 33.17 42.00 -3.42
C ALA A 69 32.35 42.95 -4.28
N ALA A 70 32.96 43.40 -5.37
CA ALA A 70 32.32 44.21 -6.38
C ALA A 70 31.02 43.54 -6.85
N GLU A 71 29.95 44.33 -6.88
CA GLU A 71 28.82 44.10 -7.79
C GLU A 71 29.41 44.03 -9.20
N VAL A 72 29.57 42.82 -9.72
CA VAL A 72 29.68 42.60 -11.15
C VAL A 72 28.25 42.59 -11.65
N GLU A 73 27.83 43.70 -12.24
CA GLU A 73 26.67 43.74 -13.12
C GLU A 73 26.84 42.61 -14.15
N HIS A 74 26.01 41.59 -14.02
CA HIS A 74 26.00 40.45 -14.93
C HIS A 74 25.36 40.92 -16.24
N GLY A 75 26.22 41.30 -17.19
CA GLY A 75 25.84 41.48 -18.58
C GLY A 75 25.19 40.21 -19.14
N ASP A 76 24.44 40.38 -20.22
CA ASP A 76 23.60 39.47 -21.00
C ASP A 76 24.26 38.17 -21.55
N ASP A 77 25.31 37.65 -20.89
CA ASP A 77 26.13 36.52 -21.35
C ASP A 77 25.53 35.14 -21.03
N GLY A 78 24.56 35.07 -20.09
CA GLY A 78 23.87 33.84 -19.72
C GLY A 78 22.97 33.27 -20.84
N GLY A 79 22.52 34.11 -21.79
CA GLY A 79 21.71 33.69 -22.93
C GLY A 79 22.50 32.92 -23.99
N ALA A 80 23.77 33.31 -24.22
CA ALA A 80 24.64 32.65 -25.19
C ALA A 80 25.06 31.26 -24.71
N GLU A 81 25.50 31.14 -23.45
CA GLU A 81 25.87 29.85 -22.86
C GLU A 81 24.71 28.84 -22.83
N THR A 82 23.49 29.32 -22.58
CA THR A 82 22.31 28.45 -22.57
C THR A 82 21.92 28.01 -23.97
N SER A 83 22.01 28.89 -24.97
CA SER A 83 21.79 28.55 -26.38
C SER A 83 22.78 27.49 -26.87
N ASP A 84 24.06 27.61 -26.51
CA ASP A 84 25.10 26.64 -26.87
C ASP A 84 24.87 25.27 -26.21
N ARG A 85 24.46 25.26 -24.94
CA ARG A 85 24.06 24.03 -24.23
C ARG A 85 22.85 23.36 -24.90
N VAL A 86 21.87 24.15 -25.33
CA VAL A 86 20.69 23.62 -26.06
C VAL A 86 21.08 23.05 -27.41
N ALA A 87 21.98 23.70 -28.15
CA ALA A 87 22.50 23.18 -29.43
C ALA A 87 23.27 21.86 -29.24
N ALA A 88 24.11 21.77 -28.21
CA ALA A 88 24.81 20.54 -27.86
C ALA A 88 23.86 19.39 -27.50
N LEU A 89 22.79 19.68 -26.75
CA LEU A 89 21.77 18.68 -26.42
C LEU A 89 20.99 18.19 -27.64
N LYS A 90 20.65 19.08 -28.57
CA LYS A 90 20.01 18.68 -29.84
C LYS A 90 20.91 17.76 -30.65
N LYS A 91 22.21 18.06 -30.73
CA LYS A 91 23.18 17.19 -31.40
C LYS A 91 23.22 15.81 -30.73
N LYS A 92 23.29 15.77 -29.39
CA LYS A 92 23.26 14.50 -28.63
C LYS A 92 21.97 13.73 -28.84
N LEU A 93 20.82 14.39 -28.87
CA LEU A 93 19.53 13.77 -29.17
C LEU A 93 19.49 13.21 -30.58
N ALA A 94 20.02 13.92 -31.58
CA ALA A 94 20.13 13.42 -32.95
C ALA A 94 21.06 12.19 -33.06
N GLU A 95 22.17 12.18 -32.31
CA GLU A 95 23.07 11.02 -32.18
C GLU A 95 22.30 9.80 -31.61
N VAL A 96 21.53 9.99 -30.53
CA VAL A 96 20.72 8.96 -29.91
C VAL A 96 19.61 8.45 -30.85
N GLU A 97 18.91 9.35 -31.55
CA GLU A 97 17.92 8.95 -32.55
C GLU A 97 18.53 8.13 -33.68
N ALA A 98 19.73 8.47 -34.13
CA ALA A 98 20.44 7.71 -35.16
C ALA A 98 20.82 6.31 -34.64
N GLN A 99 21.29 6.20 -33.40
CA GLN A 99 21.55 4.91 -32.74
C GLN A 99 20.28 4.05 -32.65
N ILE A 100 19.15 4.65 -32.28
CA ILE A 100 17.87 3.92 -32.17
C ILE A 100 17.37 3.46 -33.53
N LYS A 101 17.44 4.33 -34.55
CA LYS A 101 17.12 3.95 -35.93
C LYS A 101 18.04 2.83 -36.42
N HIS A 102 19.32 2.87 -36.06
CA HIS A 102 20.26 1.80 -36.38
C HIS A 102 19.84 0.46 -35.74
N ILE A 103 19.51 0.43 -34.45
CA ILE A 103 19.05 -0.77 -33.73
C ILE A 103 17.76 -1.33 -34.36
N CYS A 104 16.82 -0.46 -34.76
CA CYS A 104 15.57 -0.90 -35.37
C CYS A 104 15.77 -1.46 -36.79
N ASN A 105 16.63 -0.81 -37.58
CA ASN A 105 16.82 -1.12 -38.99
C ASN A 105 17.85 -2.21 -39.23
N SER A 106 18.76 -2.49 -38.28
CA SER A 106 19.78 -3.51 -38.48
C SER A 106 19.14 -4.91 -38.62
N PRO A 107 19.66 -5.76 -39.53
CA PRO A 107 19.16 -7.12 -39.72
C PRO A 107 19.64 -8.09 -38.62
N LYS A 108 20.57 -7.64 -37.77
CA LYS A 108 21.18 -8.40 -36.68
C LYS A 108 20.59 -7.95 -35.34
N VAL A 109 20.36 -8.89 -34.44
CA VAL A 109 20.03 -8.56 -33.05
C VAL A 109 21.27 -7.97 -32.38
N GLU A 110 21.21 -6.70 -32.03
CA GLU A 110 22.28 -5.97 -31.33
C GLU A 110 22.42 -6.47 -29.87
N PRO A 111 23.64 -6.39 -29.30
CA PRO A 111 23.86 -6.75 -27.90
C PRO A 111 23.16 -5.76 -26.95
N GLU A 112 22.90 -6.22 -25.72
CA GLU A 112 22.24 -5.44 -24.67
C GLU A 112 22.91 -4.08 -24.40
N VAL A 113 24.25 -4.04 -24.51
CA VAL A 113 25.06 -2.85 -24.24
C VAL A 113 24.65 -1.66 -25.12
N THR A 114 24.43 -1.89 -26.42
CA THR A 114 24.04 -0.81 -27.36
C THR A 114 22.66 -0.23 -27.02
N VAL A 115 21.75 -1.06 -26.50
CA VAL A 115 20.41 -0.62 -26.08
C VAL A 115 20.49 0.19 -24.79
N LEU A 116 21.35 -0.23 -23.85
CA LEU A 116 21.61 0.51 -22.61
C LEU A 116 22.21 1.88 -22.91
N GLU A 117 23.23 1.97 -23.77
CA GLU A 117 23.84 3.24 -24.18
C GLU A 117 22.81 4.21 -24.80
N ALA A 118 21.90 3.71 -25.63
CA ALA A 118 20.83 4.52 -26.21
C ALA A 118 19.87 5.05 -25.11
N LEU A 119 19.48 4.22 -24.15
CA LEU A 119 18.61 4.63 -23.03
C LEU A 119 19.30 5.60 -22.07
N GLU A 120 20.56 5.37 -21.73
CA GLU A 120 21.39 6.28 -20.94
C GLU A 120 21.56 7.63 -21.65
N GLY A 121 21.69 7.61 -22.98
CA GLY A 121 21.68 8.82 -23.81
C GLY A 121 20.38 9.61 -23.69
N ILE A 122 19.22 8.94 -23.68
CA ILE A 122 17.91 9.59 -23.47
C ILE A 122 17.81 10.15 -22.03
N ASP A 123 18.24 9.39 -21.03
CA ASP A 123 18.24 9.81 -19.62
C ASP A 123 19.14 11.03 -19.39
N TYR A 124 20.33 11.04 -20.00
CA TYR A 124 21.22 12.20 -20.03
C TYR A 124 20.51 13.41 -20.64
N VAL A 125 19.93 13.27 -21.84
CA VAL A 125 19.21 14.37 -22.48
C VAL A 125 18.05 14.86 -21.61
N ALA A 126 17.31 13.97 -20.95
CA ALA A 126 16.21 14.30 -20.06
C ALA A 126 16.69 15.11 -18.85
N LYS A 127 17.72 14.63 -18.12
CA LYS A 127 18.29 15.31 -16.95
C LYS A 127 18.78 16.72 -17.28
N TYR A 128 19.50 16.86 -18.39
CA TYR A 128 20.02 18.16 -18.82
C TYR A 128 18.91 19.08 -19.33
N ALA A 129 17.91 18.55 -20.04
CA ALA A 129 16.77 19.36 -20.46
C ALA A 129 15.95 19.87 -19.27
N ILE A 130 15.77 19.05 -18.22
CA ILE A 130 15.10 19.45 -16.99
C ILE A 130 15.94 20.51 -16.25
N ALA A 131 17.25 20.31 -16.13
CA ALA A 131 18.14 21.26 -15.44
C ALA A 131 18.16 22.64 -16.10
N ILE A 132 18.21 22.69 -17.44
CA ILE A 132 18.14 23.96 -18.18
C ILE A 132 16.79 24.64 -17.95
N ARG A 133 15.68 23.89 -17.95
CA ARG A 133 14.34 24.43 -17.66
C ARG A 133 14.21 24.94 -16.23
N SER A 134 14.73 24.21 -15.26
CA SER A 134 14.65 24.57 -13.84
C SER A 134 15.66 25.63 -13.42
N ARG A 135 16.56 26.05 -14.33
CA ARG A 135 17.69 26.96 -14.08
C ARG A 135 18.59 26.51 -12.92
N GLN A 136 18.60 25.21 -12.62
CA GLN A 136 19.43 24.64 -11.57
C GLN A 136 20.80 24.25 -12.16
N PRO A 137 21.92 24.65 -11.55
CA PRO A 137 23.22 24.13 -11.93
C PRO A 137 23.28 22.65 -11.57
N LEU A 138 23.56 21.80 -12.56
CA LEU A 138 23.77 20.38 -12.32
C LEU A 138 24.98 20.20 -11.41
N ARG A 139 24.80 19.43 -10.34
CA ARG A 139 25.91 18.93 -9.53
C ARG A 139 26.66 17.89 -10.36
N GLN A 140 27.59 18.34 -11.20
CA GLN A 140 28.57 17.43 -11.79
C GLN A 140 29.26 16.70 -10.63
N LYS A 141 29.34 15.37 -10.68
CA LYS A 141 30.31 14.62 -9.89
C LYS A 141 31.68 15.09 -10.39
N ALA A 142 32.17 16.21 -9.85
CA ALA A 142 33.54 16.58 -10.02
C ALA A 142 34.33 15.43 -9.40
N THR A 143 35.00 14.64 -10.24
CA THR A 143 36.16 13.92 -9.78
C THR A 143 37.07 14.99 -9.19
N ILE A 144 37.25 14.97 -7.88
CA ILE A 144 38.19 15.85 -7.18
C ILE A 144 39.58 15.43 -7.67
N ARG A 145 39.97 15.88 -8.86
CA ARG A 145 41.37 16.02 -9.20
C ARG A 145 41.82 17.23 -8.41
N GLN A 146 42.62 16.93 -7.39
CA GLN A 146 43.40 17.88 -6.61
C GLN A 146 43.80 19.05 -7.51
N SER A 147 43.21 20.22 -7.24
CA SER A 147 43.52 21.44 -7.94
C SER A 147 44.94 21.85 -7.57
N SER A 148 45.91 21.52 -8.42
CA SER A 148 47.23 22.15 -8.36
C SER A 148 47.12 23.52 -9.05
N ALA A 149 47.70 24.53 -8.41
CA ALA A 149 47.69 25.94 -8.83
C ALA A 149 48.35 26.22 -10.21
N SER A 150 48.73 25.18 -10.95
CA SER A 150 49.40 25.28 -12.25
C SER A 150 48.45 25.65 -13.40
N THR A 151 47.17 25.27 -13.36
CA THR A 151 46.19 25.61 -14.42
C THR A 151 45.74 27.07 -14.40
N ILE A 152 45.81 27.75 -13.26
CA ILE A 152 45.49 29.19 -13.15
C ILE A 152 46.64 30.04 -13.73
N LEU A 153 47.89 29.59 -13.59
CA LEU A 153 49.06 30.28 -14.14
C LEU A 153 49.22 30.08 -15.65
N SER A 154 48.77 28.96 -16.22
CA SER A 154 48.83 28.73 -17.67
C SER A 154 47.85 29.60 -18.48
N GLY A 155 46.85 30.22 -17.85
CA GLY A 155 45.87 31.09 -18.52
C GLY A 155 46.36 32.52 -18.79
N LEU A 156 47.51 32.93 -18.24
CA LEU A 156 48.01 34.31 -18.34
C LEU A 156 49.17 34.50 -19.34
N SER A 157 49.60 33.44 -20.01
CA SER A 157 50.74 33.50 -20.94
C SER A 157 50.44 32.83 -22.29
N SER A 158 49.68 33.53 -23.13
CA SER A 158 49.81 33.47 -24.59
C SER A 158 49.10 34.66 -25.22
N GLY A 159 49.85 35.74 -25.42
CA GLY A 159 49.52 36.75 -26.43
C GLY A 159 49.98 36.23 -27.79
N GLY A 160 49.05 36.02 -28.72
CA GLY A 160 49.37 35.59 -30.08
C GLY A 160 48.16 35.38 -30.98
N HIS A 161 47.89 36.39 -31.82
CA HIS A 161 47.09 36.37 -33.06
C HIS A 161 45.66 35.80 -33.03
N VAL A 162 44.70 36.71 -32.88
CA VAL A 162 43.30 36.51 -33.29
C VAL A 162 43.21 36.70 -34.81
N LYS A 163 42.91 35.64 -35.55
CA LYS A 163 42.36 35.73 -36.90
C LYS A 163 40.84 35.90 -36.76
N THR A 164 40.33 37.00 -37.31
CA THR A 164 38.92 37.34 -37.37
C THR A 164 38.20 36.37 -38.30
N GLU A 165 37.59 35.31 -37.75
CA GLU A 165 36.55 34.56 -38.46
C GLU A 165 35.22 35.31 -38.36
N GLN A 166 34.55 35.44 -39.49
CA GLN A 166 33.28 36.15 -39.65
C GLN A 166 32.20 35.50 -38.78
N LYS A 167 31.71 36.25 -37.80
CA LYS A 167 30.56 35.90 -36.96
C LYS A 167 29.29 35.90 -37.82
N THR A 168 28.92 34.75 -38.38
CA THR A 168 27.55 34.51 -38.84
C THR A 168 26.64 34.58 -37.62
N ARG A 169 25.68 35.52 -37.62
CA ARG A 169 24.65 35.64 -36.57
C ARG A 169 23.90 34.30 -36.44
N THR A 170 24.26 33.49 -35.45
CA THR A 170 23.48 32.34 -35.02
C THR A 170 22.25 32.86 -34.28
N GLN A 171 21.07 32.46 -34.75
CA GLN A 171 19.80 32.75 -34.08
C GLN A 171 19.84 32.18 -32.66
N THR A 172 19.58 33.01 -31.65
CA THR A 172 19.44 32.58 -30.25
C THR A 172 18.32 31.55 -30.14
N LEU A 173 18.67 30.29 -29.87
CA LEU A 173 17.69 29.22 -29.69
C LEU A 173 17.01 29.41 -28.33
N GLY A 174 15.72 29.77 -28.34
CA GLY A 174 14.91 29.92 -27.13
C GLY A 174 14.64 28.60 -26.41
N LEU A 175 14.06 28.67 -25.20
CA LEU A 175 13.71 27.52 -24.37
C LEU A 175 12.73 26.53 -25.04
N ASP A 176 12.01 26.96 -26.07
CA ASP A 176 11.09 26.12 -26.87
C ASP A 176 11.83 25.11 -27.77
N ALA A 177 13.13 25.32 -27.98
CA ALA A 177 13.99 24.43 -28.74
C ALA A 177 14.37 23.14 -27.97
N LEU A 178 14.05 23.03 -26.67
CA LEU A 178 14.39 21.87 -25.87
C LEU A 178 13.47 20.67 -26.14
N PRO A 179 13.98 19.43 -26.08
CA PRO A 179 13.19 18.24 -26.35
C PRO A 179 12.05 18.09 -25.35
N SER A 180 10.83 17.96 -25.85
CA SER A 180 9.65 17.86 -25.00
C SER A 180 9.69 16.53 -24.20
N PRO A 181 9.31 16.54 -22.91
CA PRO A 181 9.19 15.31 -22.14
C PRO A 181 8.32 14.20 -22.81
N PRO A 182 7.20 14.51 -23.51
CA PRO A 182 6.41 13.45 -24.15
C PRO A 182 7.16 12.80 -25.29
N TYR A 183 7.94 13.59 -26.03
CA TYR A 183 8.73 13.07 -27.14
C TYR A 183 9.75 12.04 -26.66
N LEU A 184 10.51 12.35 -25.60
CA LEU A 184 11.49 11.43 -25.01
C LEU A 184 10.84 10.15 -24.46
N SER A 185 9.69 10.28 -23.78
CA SER A 185 8.93 9.13 -23.26
C SER A 185 8.41 8.24 -24.39
N ASN A 186 7.90 8.83 -25.49
CA ASN A 186 7.44 8.09 -26.66
C ASN A 186 8.57 7.38 -27.39
N LEU A 187 9.72 8.03 -27.51
CA LEU A 187 10.92 7.47 -28.11
C LEU A 187 11.44 6.28 -27.28
N ALA A 188 11.54 6.43 -25.96
CA ALA A 188 11.93 5.34 -25.06
C ALA A 188 10.93 4.17 -25.11
N ARG A 189 9.63 4.47 -25.16
CA ARG A 189 8.58 3.46 -25.34
C ARG A 189 8.71 2.74 -26.67
N GLY A 190 8.94 3.48 -27.76
CA GLY A 190 9.20 2.92 -29.10
C GLY A 190 10.32 1.88 -29.03
N LEU A 191 11.45 2.24 -28.42
CA LEU A 191 12.60 1.35 -28.24
C LEU A 191 12.23 0.02 -27.54
N ILE A 192 11.50 0.08 -26.42
CA ILE A 192 11.13 -1.11 -25.64
C ILE A 192 10.07 -1.95 -26.34
N THR A 193 9.17 -1.33 -27.11
CA THR A 193 8.13 -2.05 -27.86
C THR A 193 8.68 -2.81 -29.07
N HIS A 194 9.84 -2.45 -29.61
CA HIS A 194 10.40 -3.09 -30.80
C HIS A 194 10.78 -4.55 -30.57
N GLU A 195 10.33 -5.46 -31.44
CA GLU A 195 10.50 -6.92 -31.32
C GLU A 195 11.95 -7.37 -31.14
N LYS A 196 12.90 -6.69 -31.80
CA LYS A 196 14.33 -7.03 -31.80
C LYS A 196 15.07 -6.68 -30.51
N VAL A 197 14.46 -5.89 -29.64
CA VAL A 197 15.11 -5.40 -28.40
C VAL A 197 14.83 -6.38 -27.27
N PHE A 198 15.88 -6.96 -26.67
CA PHE A 198 15.74 -7.74 -25.45
C PHE A 198 15.54 -6.81 -24.25
N VAL A 199 14.50 -7.05 -23.43
CA VAL A 199 14.24 -6.26 -22.21
C VAL A 199 14.88 -6.97 -21.03
N SER A 200 16.07 -6.51 -20.63
CA SER A 200 16.73 -6.98 -19.41
C SER A 200 16.22 -6.25 -18.16
N PRO A 201 16.49 -6.76 -16.94
CA PRO A 201 16.17 -6.06 -15.69
C PRO A 201 16.83 -4.67 -15.62
N ASN A 202 18.05 -4.51 -16.13
CA ASN A 202 18.79 -3.24 -16.11
C ASN A 202 18.12 -2.21 -17.04
N ILE A 203 17.74 -2.65 -18.26
CA ILE A 203 16.98 -1.84 -19.22
C ILE A 203 15.66 -1.39 -18.61
N LEU A 204 14.94 -2.30 -17.94
CA LEU A 204 13.69 -2.01 -17.27
C LEU A 204 13.85 -0.99 -16.14
N GLY A 205 14.90 -1.13 -15.32
CA GLY A 205 15.20 -0.18 -14.24
C GLY A 205 15.51 1.22 -14.74
N LEU A 206 16.37 1.35 -15.76
CA LEU A 206 16.65 2.65 -16.40
C LEU A 206 15.39 3.27 -17.01
N TYR A 207 14.53 2.46 -17.62
CA TYR A 207 13.27 2.94 -18.17
C TYR A 207 12.31 3.45 -17.09
N ILE A 208 12.13 2.71 -15.98
CA ILE A 208 11.29 3.14 -14.87
C ILE A 208 11.82 4.45 -14.28
N HIS A 209 13.14 4.54 -14.07
CA HIS A 209 13.79 5.76 -13.59
C HIS A 209 13.56 6.94 -14.54
N LEU A 210 13.73 6.73 -15.84
CA LEU A 210 13.49 7.74 -16.87
C LEU A 210 12.02 8.20 -16.87
N GLN A 211 11.05 7.29 -16.79
CA GLN A 211 9.63 7.67 -16.77
C GLN A 211 9.24 8.41 -15.49
N ARG A 212 9.88 8.08 -14.36
CA ARG A 212 9.76 8.83 -13.11
C ARG A 212 10.31 10.25 -13.26
N LEU A 213 11.50 10.42 -13.87
CA LEU A 213 12.08 11.74 -14.14
C LEU A 213 11.23 12.59 -15.08
N LEU A 214 10.60 11.97 -16.09
CA LEU A 214 9.72 12.64 -17.04
C LEU A 214 8.29 12.87 -16.51
N ALA A 215 8.00 12.45 -15.27
CA ALA A 215 6.68 12.49 -14.63
C ALA A 215 5.56 11.86 -15.48
N ARG A 216 5.86 10.76 -16.19
CA ARG A 216 4.89 10.00 -17.01
C ARG A 216 4.90 8.50 -16.70
N PRO A 217 4.32 8.08 -15.57
CA PRO A 217 4.36 6.67 -15.18
C PRO A 217 3.31 5.80 -15.90
N LYS A 218 2.39 6.37 -16.70
CA LYS A 218 1.32 5.62 -17.40
C LYS A 218 1.83 4.51 -18.33
N THR A 219 3.07 4.62 -18.81
CA THR A 219 3.69 3.65 -19.72
C THR A 219 4.47 2.55 -18.98
N ILE A 220 4.53 2.60 -17.64
CA ILE A 220 5.27 1.61 -16.83
C ILE A 220 4.56 0.24 -16.85
N PRO A 221 3.24 0.11 -16.62
CA PRO A 221 2.58 -1.21 -16.66
C PRO A 221 2.72 -1.91 -18.01
N GLU A 222 2.72 -1.13 -19.11
CA GLU A 222 2.96 -1.64 -20.46
C GLU A 222 4.36 -2.27 -20.56
N ALA A 223 5.39 -1.59 -20.06
CA ALA A 223 6.76 -2.12 -20.05
C ALA A 223 6.90 -3.37 -19.16
N LEU A 224 6.24 -3.40 -18.00
CA LEU A 224 6.22 -4.57 -17.11
C LEU A 224 5.52 -5.78 -17.77
N TYR A 225 4.42 -5.54 -18.47
CA TYR A 225 3.73 -6.55 -19.24
C TYR A 225 4.59 -7.08 -20.41
N LEU A 226 5.30 -6.18 -21.10
CA LEU A 226 6.20 -6.55 -22.18
C LEU A 226 7.37 -7.39 -21.67
N TYR A 227 7.94 -7.06 -20.51
CA TYR A 227 8.98 -7.89 -19.90
C TYR A 227 8.50 -9.35 -19.80
N ALA A 228 7.28 -9.59 -19.33
CA ALA A 228 6.78 -10.96 -19.15
C ALA A 228 6.41 -11.72 -20.43
N ASN A 229 5.92 -11.01 -21.46
CA ASN A 229 5.26 -11.66 -22.61
C ASN A 229 6.02 -11.51 -23.93
N LYS A 230 7.04 -10.65 -24.00
CA LYS A 230 7.73 -10.34 -25.26
C LYS A 230 8.63 -11.50 -25.72
N PRO A 231 8.64 -11.84 -27.02
CA PRO A 231 9.62 -12.80 -27.55
C PRO A 231 11.06 -12.34 -27.31
N ILE A 232 11.91 -13.25 -26.86
CA ILE A 232 13.31 -13.00 -26.57
C ILE A 232 14.13 -13.23 -27.86
N PRO A 233 14.78 -12.19 -28.40
CA PRO A 233 15.65 -12.34 -29.57
C PRO A 233 16.97 -13.02 -29.17
N ILE A 234 17.42 -13.99 -29.96
CA ILE A 234 18.72 -14.66 -29.76
C ILE A 234 19.80 -13.77 -30.37
N ALA A 235 20.71 -13.28 -29.52
CA ALA A 235 21.79 -12.38 -29.92
C ALA A 235 22.63 -12.98 -31.06
N GLY A 236 22.96 -12.15 -32.06
CA GLY A 236 23.85 -12.52 -33.15
C GLY A 236 23.29 -13.46 -34.22
N SER A 237 22.00 -13.81 -34.16
CA SER A 237 21.35 -14.59 -35.23
C SER A 237 20.95 -13.72 -36.42
N SER A 238 21.33 -14.15 -37.63
CA SER A 238 20.87 -13.58 -38.91
C SER A 238 20.34 -14.74 -39.77
N PRO A 239 19.02 -14.86 -40.00
CA PRO A 239 17.91 -13.98 -39.59
C PRO A 239 17.64 -13.98 -38.07
N PRO A 240 16.96 -12.95 -37.52
CA PRO A 240 16.66 -12.86 -36.09
C PRO A 240 15.76 -14.02 -35.68
N LYS A 241 16.27 -14.88 -34.80
CA LYS A 241 15.52 -15.97 -34.19
C LYS A 241 14.95 -15.51 -32.85
N PHE A 242 13.68 -15.82 -32.62
CA PHE A 242 12.95 -15.46 -31.42
C PHE A 242 12.58 -16.70 -30.61
N SER A 243 12.78 -16.63 -29.30
CA SER A 243 12.29 -17.61 -28.34
C SER A 243 11.10 -17.02 -27.60
N GLN A 244 9.98 -17.75 -27.52
CA GLN A 244 8.82 -17.30 -26.75
C GLN A 244 9.04 -17.62 -25.27
N PRO A 245 9.13 -16.62 -24.37
CA PRO A 245 9.20 -16.91 -22.94
C PRO A 245 7.86 -17.45 -22.46
N SER A 246 7.90 -18.27 -21.41
CA SER A 246 6.68 -18.60 -20.69
C SER A 246 6.44 -17.53 -19.62
N PRO A 247 5.28 -16.83 -19.65
CA PRO A 247 4.98 -15.75 -18.70
C PRO A 247 4.77 -16.24 -17.27
N LYS A 248 4.72 -17.57 -17.08
CA LYS A 248 4.62 -18.23 -15.78
C LYS A 248 5.99 -18.68 -15.25
N SER A 249 7.10 -18.46 -15.95
CA SER A 249 8.42 -18.91 -15.48
C SER A 249 8.98 -18.00 -14.39
N ALA A 250 9.65 -18.58 -13.39
CA ALA A 250 10.27 -17.83 -12.30
C ALA A 250 11.44 -16.93 -12.77
N LYS A 251 12.07 -17.25 -13.90
CA LYS A 251 13.13 -16.44 -14.52
C LYS A 251 12.61 -15.10 -15.04
N GLN A 252 11.31 -15.04 -15.34
CA GLN A 252 10.64 -13.85 -15.84
C GLN A 252 10.00 -13.02 -14.72
N ALA A 253 10.29 -13.35 -13.46
CA ALA A 253 9.82 -12.56 -12.34
C ALA A 253 10.57 -11.22 -12.30
N ILE A 254 9.81 -10.12 -12.18
CA ILE A 254 10.36 -8.77 -12.04
C ILE A 254 11.01 -8.66 -10.67
N PRO A 255 12.26 -8.17 -10.54
CA PRO A 255 12.90 -7.95 -9.25
C PRO A 255 12.09 -7.04 -8.31
N ALA A 256 12.13 -7.32 -7.00
CA ALA A 256 11.39 -6.56 -5.97
C ALA A 256 11.73 -5.07 -6.01
N ASP A 257 13.02 -4.72 -6.08
CA ASP A 257 13.48 -3.33 -6.08
C ASP A 257 12.87 -2.52 -7.23
N LEU A 258 12.78 -3.11 -8.42
CA LEU A 258 12.18 -2.47 -9.59
C LEU A 258 10.65 -2.33 -9.46
N ALA A 259 10.00 -3.32 -8.84
CA ALA A 259 8.57 -3.25 -8.55
C ALA A 259 8.27 -2.13 -7.53
N ASP A 260 9.12 -1.98 -6.51
CA ASP A 260 9.01 -0.92 -5.50
C ASP A 260 9.25 0.47 -6.09
N GLU A 261 10.24 0.62 -6.98
CA GLU A 261 10.47 1.86 -7.71
C GLU A 261 9.31 2.22 -8.63
N ALA A 262 8.75 1.23 -9.34
CA ALA A 262 7.59 1.42 -10.20
C ALA A 262 6.34 1.84 -9.39
N LEU A 263 6.10 1.22 -8.24
CA LEU A 263 5.03 1.60 -7.33
C LEU A 263 5.23 3.01 -6.78
N THR A 264 6.46 3.34 -6.37
CA THR A 264 6.79 4.69 -5.90
C THR A 264 6.55 5.74 -6.98
N ALA A 265 6.89 5.45 -8.24
CA ALA A 265 6.61 6.34 -9.37
C ALA A 265 5.10 6.53 -9.62
N ALA A 266 4.28 5.50 -9.40
CA ALA A 266 2.82 5.61 -9.50
C ALA A 266 2.22 6.41 -8.33
N ILE A 267 2.71 6.20 -7.11
CA ILE A 267 2.34 6.96 -5.91
C ILE A 267 2.69 8.44 -6.08
N ASP A 268 3.90 8.75 -6.58
CA ASP A 268 4.37 10.12 -6.84
C ASP A 268 3.44 10.86 -7.84
N ALA A 269 2.87 10.13 -8.81
CA ALA A 269 1.91 10.67 -9.77
C ALA A 269 0.46 10.72 -9.27
N LYS A 270 0.17 10.18 -8.09
CA LYS A 270 -1.16 10.17 -7.46
C LYS A 270 -2.25 9.53 -8.31
N ASP A 271 -1.92 8.49 -9.08
CA ASP A 271 -2.89 7.71 -9.85
C ASP A 271 -3.02 6.29 -9.26
N ILE A 272 -4.16 6.01 -8.60
CA ILE A 272 -4.37 4.77 -7.85
C ILE A 272 -4.53 3.58 -8.79
N ASN A 273 -5.20 3.79 -9.93
CA ASN A 273 -5.44 2.77 -10.93
C ASN A 273 -4.13 2.32 -11.56
N LEU A 274 -3.21 3.27 -11.76
CA LEU A 274 -1.86 2.96 -12.22
C LEU A 274 -1.07 2.14 -11.19
N ALA A 275 -1.12 2.50 -9.92
CA ALA A 275 -0.45 1.75 -8.86
C ALA A 275 -0.99 0.30 -8.78
N LEU A 276 -2.31 0.13 -8.85
CA LEU A 276 -2.96 -1.18 -8.88
C LEU A 276 -2.56 -2.00 -10.11
N ALA A 277 -2.45 -1.37 -11.29
CA ALA A 277 -1.97 -2.04 -12.50
C ALA A 277 -0.50 -2.49 -12.37
N VAL A 278 0.36 -1.70 -11.69
CA VAL A 278 1.73 -2.12 -11.38
C VAL A 278 1.72 -3.34 -10.46
N VAL A 279 0.89 -3.37 -9.41
CA VAL A 279 0.77 -4.56 -8.52
C VAL A 279 0.31 -5.79 -9.30
N ASP A 280 -0.66 -5.63 -10.21
CA ASP A 280 -1.19 -6.74 -11.01
C ASP A 280 -0.13 -7.33 -11.96
N GLN A 281 0.79 -6.52 -12.51
CA GLN A 281 1.88 -6.97 -13.39
C GLN A 281 3.13 -7.42 -12.64
N THR A 282 3.31 -7.07 -11.36
CA THR A 282 4.49 -7.41 -10.55
C THR A 282 4.17 -8.54 -9.57
N TYR A 283 3.71 -8.22 -8.36
CA TYR A 283 3.53 -9.18 -7.27
C TYR A 283 2.43 -10.21 -7.52
N ARG A 284 1.40 -9.84 -8.31
CA ARG A 284 0.33 -10.77 -8.67
C ARG A 284 0.69 -11.65 -9.86
N ALA A 285 1.76 -11.34 -10.60
CA ALA A 285 2.13 -12.10 -11.78
C ALA A 285 2.41 -13.58 -11.41
N PRO A 286 2.01 -14.53 -12.28
CA PRO A 286 2.27 -15.95 -12.01
C PRO A 286 3.77 -16.26 -11.94
N ALA A 287 4.61 -15.50 -12.67
CA ALA A 287 6.06 -15.55 -12.57
C ALA A 287 6.56 -15.23 -11.15
N TRP A 288 6.07 -14.14 -10.55
CA TRP A 288 6.46 -13.73 -9.20
C TRP A 288 6.09 -14.77 -8.15
N ARG A 289 4.85 -15.29 -8.19
CA ARG A 289 4.40 -16.32 -7.24
C ARG A 289 5.28 -17.57 -7.30
N ARG A 290 5.66 -18.02 -8.50
CA ARG A 290 6.58 -19.16 -8.65
C ARG A 290 8.00 -18.83 -8.20
N HIS A 291 8.50 -17.65 -8.52
CA HIS A 291 9.80 -17.19 -8.06
C HIS A 291 9.87 -17.19 -6.54
N ARG A 292 8.87 -16.59 -5.88
CA ARG A 292 8.75 -16.58 -4.42
C ARG A 292 8.65 -17.98 -3.83
N MET A 293 7.86 -18.87 -4.42
CA MET A 293 7.79 -20.28 -3.99
C MET A 293 9.18 -20.95 -4.04
N ILE A 294 9.94 -20.74 -5.11
CA ILE A 294 11.27 -21.35 -5.25
C ILE A 294 12.27 -20.71 -4.27
N THR A 295 12.30 -19.39 -4.14
CA THR A 295 13.31 -18.71 -3.32
C THR A 295 13.04 -18.79 -1.83
N LYS A 296 11.78 -18.68 -1.41
CA LYS A 296 11.39 -18.63 0.01
C LYS A 296 11.03 -20.01 0.57
N MET A 297 10.31 -20.85 -0.17
CA MET A 297 9.94 -22.21 0.27
C MET A 297 10.93 -23.28 -0.19
N GLY A 298 11.72 -23.03 -1.24
CA GLY A 298 12.66 -24.01 -1.77
C GLY A 298 13.74 -24.42 -0.77
N PHE A 299 14.35 -23.47 -0.05
CA PHE A 299 15.39 -23.78 0.92
C PHE A 299 14.88 -24.62 2.12
N PRO A 300 13.78 -24.21 2.82
CA PRO A 300 13.19 -25.05 3.86
C PRO A 300 12.75 -26.43 3.35
N ALA A 301 12.20 -26.53 2.14
CA ALA A 301 11.77 -27.79 1.56
C ALA A 301 12.95 -28.73 1.28
N VAL A 302 14.08 -28.21 0.76
CA VAL A 302 15.29 -29.00 0.56
C VAL A 302 15.83 -29.50 1.90
N LEU A 303 15.90 -28.64 2.91
CA LEU A 303 16.34 -29.03 4.25
C LEU A 303 15.46 -30.15 4.83
N ALA A 304 14.13 -29.97 4.77
CA ALA A 304 13.16 -30.97 5.23
C ALA A 304 13.32 -32.30 4.47
N SER A 305 13.58 -32.26 3.16
CA SER A 305 13.77 -33.47 2.35
C SER A 305 15.03 -34.26 2.71
N LEU A 306 16.11 -33.58 3.10
CA LEU A 306 17.38 -34.20 3.50
C LEU A 306 17.39 -34.66 4.95
N THR A 307 16.45 -34.17 5.76
CA THR A 307 16.37 -34.43 7.20
C THR A 307 16.25 -35.94 7.54
N PRO A 308 15.39 -36.76 6.89
CA PRO A 308 15.32 -38.19 7.20
C PRO A 308 16.63 -38.93 6.94
N LEU A 309 17.37 -38.55 5.89
CA LEU A 309 18.66 -39.15 5.58
C LEU A 309 19.71 -38.78 6.64
N ALA A 310 19.75 -37.51 7.05
CA ALA A 310 20.62 -37.07 8.14
C ALA A 310 20.32 -37.81 9.46
N LEU A 311 19.04 -37.93 9.82
CA LEU A 311 18.62 -38.66 11.02
C LEU A 311 18.95 -40.15 10.95
N TYR A 312 18.85 -40.76 9.77
CA TYR A 312 19.22 -42.16 9.57
C TYR A 312 20.72 -42.39 9.77
N MET A 313 21.56 -41.46 9.30
CA MET A 313 23.02 -41.50 9.52
C MET A 313 23.36 -41.30 11.00
N ILE A 314 22.72 -40.35 11.68
CA ILE A 314 22.89 -40.14 13.12
C ILE A 314 22.48 -41.39 13.90
N ALA A 315 21.33 -42.00 13.55
CA ALA A 315 20.86 -43.23 14.19
C ALA A 315 21.83 -44.41 13.98
N GLN A 316 22.52 -44.45 12.83
CA GLN A 316 23.52 -45.47 12.56
C GLN A 316 24.74 -45.34 13.47
N GLU A 317 25.27 -44.14 13.68
CA GLU A 317 26.37 -43.90 14.62
C GLU A 317 25.95 -44.21 16.07
N LEU A 318 24.75 -43.79 16.47
CA LEU A 318 24.23 -44.06 17.81
C LEU A 318 24.05 -45.56 18.09
N SER A 319 23.75 -46.36 17.07
CA SER A 319 23.57 -47.82 17.22
C SER A 319 24.81 -48.57 17.70
N VAL A 320 26.01 -48.02 17.46
CA VAL A 320 27.28 -48.62 17.90
C VAL A 320 27.44 -48.55 19.42
N TYR A 321 26.84 -47.56 20.07
CA TYR A 321 26.97 -47.31 21.51
C TYR A 321 25.90 -48.01 22.36
N SER A 322 24.99 -48.78 21.75
CA SER A 322 23.81 -49.37 22.39
C SER A 322 24.14 -50.31 23.56
N GLY A 323 25.20 -51.12 23.46
CA GLY A 323 25.71 -52.02 24.50
C GLY A 323 24.78 -53.16 24.99
N PHE A 324 23.48 -52.89 25.15
CA PHE A 324 22.47 -53.74 25.78
C PHE A 324 21.33 -54.13 24.84
N ILE A 325 21.12 -53.40 23.74
CA ILE A 325 20.07 -53.65 22.73
C ILE A 325 20.74 -54.00 21.40
N ASP A 326 20.14 -54.92 20.64
CA ASP A 326 20.60 -55.27 19.29
C ASP A 326 20.71 -54.00 18.41
N PRO A 327 21.85 -53.77 17.72
CA PRO A 327 22.10 -52.54 16.97
C PRO A 327 21.00 -52.17 15.97
N TRP A 328 20.36 -53.18 15.35
CA TRP A 328 19.28 -52.96 14.39
C TRP A 328 18.02 -52.39 15.06
N THR A 329 17.57 -52.98 16.16
CA THR A 329 16.40 -52.51 16.91
C THR A 329 16.64 -51.14 17.56
N PHE A 330 17.84 -50.93 18.11
CA PHE A 330 18.22 -49.63 18.64
C PHE A 330 18.22 -48.54 17.57
N LYS A 331 18.80 -48.81 16.38
CA LYS A 331 18.78 -47.88 15.25
C LYS A 331 17.35 -47.50 14.85
N LEU A 332 16.46 -48.48 14.76
CA LEU A 332 15.06 -48.24 14.38
C LEU A 332 14.35 -47.36 15.40
N TYR A 333 14.52 -47.63 16.70
CA TYR A 333 13.93 -46.81 17.77
C TYR A 333 14.51 -45.40 17.83
N ALA A 334 15.84 -45.25 17.69
CA ALA A 334 16.50 -43.96 17.66
C ALA A 334 16.04 -43.13 16.44
N PHE A 335 15.99 -43.74 15.25
CA PHE A 335 15.48 -43.08 14.06
C PHE A 335 14.01 -42.68 14.21
N ALA A 336 13.15 -43.58 14.71
CA ALA A 336 11.74 -43.29 14.91
C ALA A 336 11.51 -42.17 15.93
N GLY A 337 12.24 -42.18 17.05
CA GLY A 337 12.16 -41.15 18.08
C GLY A 337 12.63 -39.78 17.57
N MET A 338 13.81 -39.71 16.95
CA MET A 338 14.34 -38.46 16.40
C MET A 338 13.50 -37.92 15.24
N SER A 339 13.04 -38.78 14.33
CA SER A 339 12.19 -38.35 13.21
C SER A 339 10.85 -37.80 13.69
N THR A 340 10.23 -38.44 14.69
CA THR A 340 9.00 -37.94 15.31
C THR A 340 9.23 -36.56 15.94
N TYR A 341 10.30 -36.39 16.72
CA TYR A 341 10.62 -35.09 17.33
C TYR A 341 10.82 -33.98 16.30
N VAL A 342 11.63 -34.24 15.26
CA VAL A 342 11.92 -33.25 14.21
C VAL A 342 10.69 -32.97 13.35
N MET A 343 9.86 -33.98 13.06
CA MET A 343 8.62 -33.78 12.32
C MET A 343 7.60 -32.95 13.11
N CYS A 344 7.41 -33.24 14.40
CA CYS A 344 6.51 -32.49 15.27
C CYS A 344 6.99 -31.05 15.52
N THR A 345 8.28 -30.84 15.77
CA THR A 345 8.84 -29.49 15.95
C THR A 345 8.90 -28.73 14.64
N GLY A 346 9.17 -29.41 13.52
CA GLY A 346 9.16 -28.83 12.17
C GLY A 346 7.78 -28.36 11.73
N THR A 347 6.70 -29.09 12.06
CA THR A 347 5.34 -28.65 11.76
C THR A 347 4.94 -27.42 12.58
N LEU A 348 5.30 -27.38 13.86
CA LEU A 348 5.12 -26.19 14.70
C LEU A 348 5.92 -24.99 14.16
N GLY A 349 7.17 -25.20 13.76
CA GLY A 349 8.01 -24.17 13.14
C GLY A 349 7.44 -23.68 11.81
N PHE A 350 6.83 -24.56 11.00
CA PHE A 350 6.17 -24.19 9.77
C PHE A 350 4.91 -23.33 10.00
N VAL A 351 4.10 -23.69 11.00
CA VAL A 351 2.97 -22.85 11.41
C VAL A 351 3.48 -21.50 11.88
N ALA A 352 4.48 -21.46 12.76
CA ALA A 352 5.08 -20.21 13.23
C ALA A 352 5.63 -19.35 12.07
N LEU A 353 6.32 -19.94 11.09
CA LEU A 353 6.84 -19.22 9.93
C LEU A 353 5.72 -18.64 9.05
N THR A 354 4.62 -19.38 8.89
CA THR A 354 3.48 -18.95 8.08
C THR A 354 2.54 -18.00 8.83
N THR A 355 2.61 -17.93 10.16
CA THR A 355 1.86 -16.99 11.00
C THR A 355 2.64 -15.74 11.39
N TYR A 356 3.99 -15.77 11.46
CA TYR A 356 4.85 -14.66 11.88
C TYR A 356 4.74 -13.38 11.02
N ASN A 357 4.04 -13.46 9.89
CA ASN A 357 4.06 -12.43 8.86
C ASN A 357 2.95 -11.37 9.01
N ASP A 358 2.79 -10.85 10.22
CA ASP A 358 1.76 -9.85 10.57
C ASP A 358 2.31 -8.40 10.51
N HIS A 359 3.21 -8.09 9.58
CA HIS A 359 3.69 -6.71 9.35
C HIS A 359 2.66 -5.87 8.58
N HIS A 360 1.48 -5.65 9.16
CA HIS A 360 0.40 -4.88 8.56
C HIS A 360 0.16 -3.56 9.27
N ASP A 361 0.15 -2.46 8.54
CA ASP A 361 -0.24 -1.15 9.09
C ASP A 361 -1.74 -0.91 8.93
N ARG A 362 -2.32 -1.26 7.77
CA ARG A 362 -3.73 -1.01 7.43
C ARG A 362 -4.42 -2.21 6.79
N VAL A 363 -3.72 -2.92 5.91
CA VAL A 363 -4.29 -4.04 5.14
C VAL A 363 -3.98 -5.37 5.82
N VAL A 364 -5.03 -6.07 6.23
CA VAL A 364 -4.96 -7.33 7.00
C VAL A 364 -5.62 -8.46 6.23
N TRP A 365 -5.21 -9.70 6.47
CA TRP A 365 -5.87 -10.88 5.88
C TRP A 365 -7.29 -11.07 6.44
N ARG A 366 -8.24 -11.44 5.57
CA ARG A 366 -9.57 -11.84 6.02
C ARG A 366 -9.46 -13.15 6.85
N PRO A 367 -10.23 -13.30 7.95
CA PRO A 367 -10.35 -14.58 8.63
C PRO A 367 -10.76 -15.69 7.64
N GLY A 368 -10.10 -16.85 7.73
CA GLY A 368 -10.38 -18.01 6.87
C GLY A 368 -9.49 -18.15 5.62
N VAL A 369 -8.62 -17.19 5.29
CA VAL A 369 -7.64 -17.36 4.21
C VAL A 369 -6.57 -18.39 4.62
N PRO A 370 -6.23 -19.39 3.78
CA PRO A 370 -5.26 -20.42 4.15
C PRO A 370 -3.83 -19.84 4.32
N LEU A 371 -3.06 -20.42 5.25
CA LEU A 371 -1.75 -19.92 5.65
C LEU A 371 -0.74 -19.86 4.49
N LEU A 372 -0.76 -20.86 3.61
CA LEU A 372 0.10 -20.89 2.42
C LEU A 372 -0.19 -19.73 1.46
N ASP A 373 -1.47 -19.40 1.24
CA ASP A 373 -1.83 -18.30 0.36
C ASP A 373 -1.42 -16.96 0.95
N ARG A 374 -1.55 -16.77 2.27
CA ARG A 374 -1.04 -15.58 2.97
C ARG A 374 0.46 -15.45 2.77
N TYR A 375 1.19 -16.54 2.99
CA TYR A 375 2.64 -16.56 2.83
C TYR A 375 3.10 -16.26 1.40
N ILE A 376 2.42 -16.79 0.37
CA ILE A 376 2.79 -16.56 -1.04
C ILE A 376 2.42 -15.14 -1.48
N ARG A 377 1.33 -14.59 -0.96
CA ARG A 377 0.77 -13.30 -1.39
C ARG A 377 1.13 -12.14 -0.46
N GLU A 378 2.08 -12.32 0.44
CA GLU A 378 2.45 -11.23 1.35
C GLU A 378 2.96 -10.00 0.61
N ASP A 379 3.76 -10.15 -0.46
CA ASP A 379 4.30 -8.98 -1.17
C ASP A 379 3.16 -8.20 -1.86
N GLU A 380 2.11 -8.92 -2.29
CA GLU A 380 0.88 -8.30 -2.81
C GLU A 380 0.17 -7.50 -1.72
N ARG A 381 0.06 -8.06 -0.49
CA ARG A 381 -0.51 -7.37 0.66
C ARG A 381 0.33 -6.14 1.03
N ALA A 382 1.64 -6.29 1.18
CA ALA A 382 2.56 -5.20 1.54
C ALA A 382 2.54 -4.07 0.51
N ALA A 383 2.44 -4.39 -0.78
CA ALA A 383 2.27 -3.39 -1.83
C ALA A 383 0.95 -2.63 -1.71
N LEU A 384 -0.16 -3.33 -1.44
CA LEU A 384 -1.47 -2.70 -1.21
C LEU A 384 -1.50 -1.87 0.07
N ASP A 385 -0.80 -2.31 1.12
CA ASP A 385 -0.63 -1.59 2.38
C ASP A 385 0.12 -0.27 2.15
N ARG A 386 1.21 -0.30 1.36
CA ARG A 386 1.93 0.91 0.97
C ARG A 386 1.07 1.89 0.17
N ILE A 387 0.22 1.38 -0.73
CA ILE A 387 -0.75 2.21 -1.46
C ILE A 387 -1.76 2.81 -0.48
N ALA A 388 -2.33 2.03 0.43
CA ALA A 388 -3.26 2.50 1.44
C ALA A 388 -2.65 3.58 2.36
N CYS A 389 -1.39 3.40 2.77
CA CYS A 389 -0.66 4.37 3.59
C CYS A 389 -0.29 5.65 2.81
N ALA A 390 -0.11 5.58 1.49
CA ALA A 390 0.20 6.74 0.66
C ALA A 390 -1.04 7.57 0.30
N TRP A 391 -2.19 6.93 0.10
CA TRP A 391 -3.44 7.59 -0.30
C TRP A 391 -4.27 8.07 0.87
N GLY A 392 -4.34 7.29 1.94
CA GLY A 392 -5.16 7.64 3.08
C GLY A 392 -4.42 8.53 4.10
N PHE A 393 -5.11 8.87 5.18
CA PHE A 393 -4.56 9.71 6.23
C PHE A 393 -3.41 9.00 6.95
N LYS A 394 -2.32 9.74 7.16
CA LYS A 394 -1.17 9.24 7.94
C LYS A 394 -1.53 9.18 9.42
N GLU A 395 -2.34 10.13 9.88
CA GLU A 395 -2.80 10.22 11.26
C GLU A 395 -3.76 9.09 11.61
N VAL A 396 -3.41 8.32 12.64
CA VAL A 396 -4.18 7.13 13.07
C VAL A 396 -5.64 7.48 13.43
N TRP A 397 -5.87 8.62 14.08
CA TRP A 397 -7.19 9.06 14.55
C TRP A 397 -8.12 9.57 13.44
N ARG A 398 -7.59 9.86 12.24
CA ARG A 398 -8.38 10.24 11.06
C ARG A 398 -8.67 9.06 10.15
N ARG A 399 -8.05 7.90 10.39
CA ARG A 399 -8.32 6.70 9.61
C ARG A 399 -9.77 6.29 9.83
N GLY A 400 -10.47 5.95 8.76
CA GLY A 400 -11.91 5.68 8.78
C GLY A 400 -12.78 6.83 8.28
N ASP A 401 -12.30 8.07 8.30
CA ASP A 401 -13.00 9.25 7.75
C ASP A 401 -12.66 9.49 6.26
N GLU A 402 -12.05 8.51 5.60
CA GLU A 402 -11.61 8.61 4.21
C GLU A 402 -12.75 8.28 3.26
N GLU A 403 -13.19 9.28 2.51
CA GLU A 403 -14.24 9.17 1.51
C GLU A 403 -13.67 9.44 0.11
N GLY A 404 -14.19 8.74 -0.90
CA GLY A 404 -13.85 8.97 -2.30
C GLY A 404 -13.96 7.72 -3.15
N GLU A 405 -14.28 7.91 -4.44
CA GLU A 405 -14.44 6.81 -5.41
C GLU A 405 -13.17 5.93 -5.50
N ASP A 406 -12.00 6.57 -5.53
CA ASP A 406 -10.70 5.88 -5.59
C ASP A 406 -10.44 5.06 -4.31
N TRP A 407 -10.81 5.60 -3.14
CA TRP A 407 -10.60 4.94 -1.84
C TRP A 407 -11.55 3.76 -1.64
N GLU A 408 -12.83 3.95 -1.97
CA GLU A 408 -13.84 2.88 -1.98
C GLU A 408 -13.48 1.80 -2.99
N GLY A 409 -13.01 2.18 -4.18
CA GLY A 409 -12.50 1.26 -5.20
C GLY A 409 -11.33 0.41 -4.68
N LEU A 410 -10.38 1.02 -3.97
CA LEU A 410 -9.29 0.29 -3.32
C LEU A 410 -9.83 -0.67 -2.25
N ARG A 411 -10.73 -0.22 -1.37
CA ARG A 411 -11.34 -1.05 -0.32
C ARG A 411 -12.05 -2.27 -0.90
N GLN A 412 -12.84 -2.08 -1.96
CA GLN A 412 -13.52 -3.16 -2.67
C GLN A 412 -12.52 -4.13 -3.33
N LEU A 413 -11.48 -3.62 -3.98
CA LEU A 413 -10.44 -4.47 -4.60
C LEU A 413 -9.64 -5.28 -3.57
N VAL A 414 -9.30 -4.67 -2.43
CA VAL A 414 -8.65 -5.35 -1.30
C VAL A 414 -9.56 -6.47 -0.77
N LEU A 415 -10.86 -6.18 -0.63
CA LEU A 415 -11.87 -7.17 -0.20
C LEU A 415 -12.00 -8.33 -1.17
N LEU A 416 -12.09 -8.06 -2.48
CA LEU A 416 -12.14 -9.07 -3.54
C LEU A 416 -10.89 -9.97 -3.56
N ARG A 417 -9.75 -9.45 -3.07
CA ARG A 417 -8.49 -10.19 -2.95
C ARG A 417 -8.38 -10.98 -1.63
N GLY A 418 -9.40 -11.00 -0.78
CA GLY A 418 -9.41 -11.75 0.49
C GLY A 418 -8.64 -11.05 1.61
N MET A 419 -8.44 -9.74 1.49
CA MET A 419 -7.86 -8.88 2.50
C MET A 419 -8.93 -7.89 2.99
N VAL A 420 -8.69 -7.24 4.11
CA VAL A 420 -9.56 -6.21 4.68
C VAL A 420 -8.71 -4.98 4.92
N LEU A 421 -9.13 -3.86 4.33
CA LEU A 421 -8.56 -2.55 4.62
C LEU A 421 -9.21 -2.00 5.89
N ASP A 422 -8.38 -1.53 6.81
CA ASP A 422 -8.79 -0.90 8.08
C ASP A 422 -9.81 -1.76 8.83
N LYS A 423 -9.34 -2.92 9.27
CA LYS A 423 -10.17 -3.82 10.07
C LYS A 423 -10.57 -3.11 11.38
N PRO A 424 -11.86 -2.97 11.69
CA PRO A 424 -12.33 -2.19 12.85
C PRO A 424 -11.75 -2.70 14.17
N ASP A 425 -11.60 -4.02 14.32
CA ASP A 425 -11.00 -4.65 15.50
C ASP A 425 -9.55 -4.20 15.78
N LEU A 426 -8.82 -3.77 14.75
CA LEU A 426 -7.41 -3.37 14.81
C LEU A 426 -7.22 -1.87 14.72
N MET A 427 -8.29 -1.11 14.41
CA MET A 427 -8.25 0.33 14.52
C MET A 427 -8.30 0.70 16.00
N PRO A 428 -7.43 1.61 16.48
CA PRO A 428 -7.56 2.09 17.84
C PRO A 428 -8.89 2.83 17.94
N ALA A 429 -9.86 2.19 18.59
CA ALA A 429 -11.12 2.81 18.92
C ALA A 429 -10.81 4.07 19.72
N MET A 430 -11.44 5.20 19.37
CA MET A 430 -11.29 6.44 20.15
C MET A 430 -11.55 6.19 21.64
N SER A 431 -12.42 5.23 21.99
CA SER A 431 -12.77 4.85 23.36
C SER A 431 -11.63 4.24 24.20
N ALA A 432 -10.66 3.55 23.61
CA ALA A 432 -9.61 2.86 24.37
C ALA A 432 -8.59 3.84 24.99
N SER A 433 -8.54 5.08 24.50
CA SER A 433 -7.68 6.15 25.03
C SER A 433 -8.45 7.25 25.78
N VAL A 434 -9.78 7.12 25.91
CA VAL A 434 -10.57 8.06 26.71
C VAL A 434 -10.32 7.75 28.18
N THR A 435 -9.44 8.52 28.82
CA THR A 435 -9.46 8.67 30.27
C THR A 435 -10.91 8.93 30.70
N PRO A 436 -11.46 8.21 31.70
CA PRO A 436 -12.82 8.44 32.17
C PRO A 436 -13.05 9.93 32.37
N ILE A 437 -14.10 10.49 31.75
CA ILE A 437 -14.40 11.92 31.84
C ILE A 437 -14.47 12.30 33.32
N THR A 438 -13.59 13.21 33.76
CA THR A 438 -13.56 13.64 35.15
C THR A 438 -14.89 14.31 35.50
N PHE A 439 -15.35 14.13 36.74
CA PHE A 439 -16.58 14.74 37.22
C PHE A 439 -16.62 16.27 37.01
N THR A 440 -15.47 16.93 37.14
CA THR A 440 -15.30 18.37 36.89
C THR A 440 -15.58 18.76 35.45
N ARG A 441 -15.11 17.98 34.48
CA ARG A 441 -15.35 18.25 33.06
C ARG A 441 -16.79 17.93 32.66
N PHE A 442 -17.35 16.89 33.28
CA PHE A 442 -18.75 16.51 33.09
C PHE A 442 -19.68 17.63 33.56
N SER A 443 -19.51 18.15 34.78
CA SER A 443 -20.34 19.23 35.33
C SER A 443 -20.27 20.53 34.51
N GLN A 444 -19.09 20.92 34.02
CA GLN A 444 -18.97 22.07 33.12
C GLN A 444 -19.79 21.90 31.84
N ALA A 445 -19.76 20.70 31.23
CA ALA A 445 -20.48 20.42 30.00
C ALA A 445 -22.02 20.40 30.18
N LEU A 446 -22.53 20.21 31.40
CA LEU A 446 -23.98 20.21 31.65
C LEU A 446 -24.63 21.58 31.37
N SER A 447 -23.87 22.68 31.58
CA SER A 447 -24.37 24.03 31.36
C SER A 447 -24.69 24.34 29.89
N ASP A 448 -23.96 23.73 28.95
CA ASP A 448 -24.12 23.94 27.51
C ASP A 448 -25.24 23.08 26.87
N LEU A 449 -25.78 22.09 27.61
CA LEU A 449 -26.73 21.12 27.08
C LEU A 449 -28.20 21.59 27.16
N SER A 450 -29.02 21.18 26.18
CA SER A 450 -30.47 21.39 26.23
C SER A 450 -31.13 20.54 27.32
N VAL A 451 -32.30 20.97 27.81
CA VAL A 451 -33.03 20.26 28.88
C VAL A 451 -33.45 18.84 28.44
N GLU A 452 -33.86 18.66 27.18
CA GLU A 452 -34.19 17.34 26.63
C GLU A 452 -32.97 16.41 26.61
N SER A 453 -31.79 16.94 26.26
CA SER A 453 -30.54 16.19 26.30
C SER A 453 -30.15 15.79 27.73
N LEU A 454 -30.43 16.62 28.72
CA LEU A 454 -30.16 16.31 30.14
C LEU A 454 -31.06 15.17 30.63
N TYR A 455 -32.35 15.19 30.31
CA TYR A 455 -33.28 14.10 30.64
C TYR A 455 -32.91 12.80 29.90
N ALA A 456 -32.52 12.88 28.62
CA ALA A 456 -32.04 11.72 27.88
C ALA A 456 -30.78 11.12 28.55
N LYS A 457 -29.80 11.94 28.92
CA LYS A 457 -28.60 11.46 29.63
C LYS A 457 -28.88 10.93 31.03
N TYR A 458 -29.83 11.51 31.75
CA TYR A 458 -30.28 10.94 33.02
C TYR A 458 -30.87 9.54 32.82
N SER A 459 -31.73 9.34 31.82
CA SER A 459 -32.33 8.03 31.52
C SER A 459 -31.29 6.99 31.08
N GLU A 460 -30.26 7.42 30.36
CA GLU A 460 -29.14 6.57 29.97
C GLU A 460 -28.34 6.12 31.20
N LEU A 461 -28.01 7.05 32.10
CA LEU A 461 -27.28 6.74 33.34
C LEU A 461 -28.09 5.83 34.26
N THR A 462 -29.41 6.01 34.36
CA THR A 462 -30.27 5.11 35.14
C THR A 462 -30.31 3.70 34.56
N ASN A 463 -30.37 3.57 33.23
CA ASN A 463 -30.32 2.26 32.58
C ASN A 463 -28.96 1.58 32.77
N GLN A 464 -27.87 2.35 32.68
CA GLN A 464 -26.51 1.85 32.94
C GLN A 464 -26.33 1.40 34.39
N LEU A 465 -26.86 2.14 35.37
CA LEU A 465 -26.86 1.75 36.78
C LEU A 465 -27.65 0.46 36.99
N ALA A 466 -28.87 0.36 36.46
CA ALA A 466 -29.69 -0.86 36.58
C ALA A 466 -29.00 -2.09 35.97
N HIS A 467 -28.32 -1.93 34.83
CA HIS A 467 -27.55 -3.02 34.22
C HIS A 467 -26.34 -3.43 35.08
N LEU A 468 -25.60 -2.47 35.64
CA LEU A 468 -24.47 -2.75 36.53
C LEU A 468 -24.91 -3.40 37.84
N GLU A 469 -26.04 -2.99 38.41
CA GLU A 469 -26.63 -3.63 39.59
C GLU A 469 -27.01 -5.09 39.30
N SER A 470 -27.67 -5.36 38.17
CA SER A 470 -27.97 -6.72 37.73
C SER A 470 -26.71 -7.56 37.50
N SER A 471 -25.68 -6.97 36.87
CA SER A 471 -24.41 -7.65 36.62
C SER A 471 -23.65 -7.95 37.92
N ASN A 472 -23.64 -7.01 38.87
CA ASN A 472 -23.03 -7.22 40.18
C ASN A 472 -23.77 -8.31 40.97
N LYS A 473 -25.09 -8.37 40.89
CA LYS A 473 -25.86 -9.45 41.53
C LYS A 473 -25.47 -10.83 40.98
N GLN A 474 -25.35 -10.96 39.66
CA GLN A 474 -24.91 -12.20 39.01
C GLN A 474 -23.45 -12.55 39.36
N LEU A 475 -22.56 -11.55 39.39
CA LEU A 475 -21.16 -11.74 39.78
C LEU A 475 -21.03 -12.10 41.27
N GLU A 476 -21.87 -11.57 42.15
CA GLU A 476 -21.89 -11.93 43.58
C GLU A 476 -22.36 -13.38 43.79
N GLU A 477 -23.34 -13.84 43.01
CA GLU A 477 -23.78 -15.24 43.00
C GLU A 477 -22.63 -16.16 42.52
N PHE A 478 -22.00 -15.82 41.40
CA PHE A 478 -20.90 -16.59 40.82
C PHE A 478 -19.63 -16.62 41.70
N ALA A 479 -19.28 -15.48 42.31
CA ALA A 479 -18.12 -15.37 43.20
C ALA A 479 -18.31 -16.19 44.47
N ARG A 480 -19.54 -16.28 44.99
CA ARG A 480 -19.86 -17.11 46.17
C ARG A 480 -19.78 -18.60 45.86
N GLU A 481 -20.14 -19.00 44.65
CA GLU A 481 -20.12 -20.40 44.22
C GLU A 481 -18.70 -20.91 43.90
N ASN A 482 -17.84 -20.05 43.31
CA ASN A 482 -16.54 -20.46 42.78
C ASN A 482 -15.32 -19.98 43.57
N ASP A 483 -15.52 -19.18 44.64
CA ASP A 483 -14.47 -18.58 45.48
C ASP A 483 -13.37 -17.88 44.65
N ASP A 484 -13.79 -17.18 43.58
CA ASP A 484 -12.90 -16.55 42.61
C ASP A 484 -12.54 -15.13 43.03
N ARG A 485 -11.24 -14.90 43.24
CA ARG A 485 -10.67 -13.61 43.65
C ARG A 485 -10.85 -12.53 42.58
N ASP A 486 -10.72 -12.88 41.31
CA ASP A 486 -10.79 -11.90 40.22
C ASP A 486 -12.23 -11.36 40.08
N CYS A 487 -13.22 -12.21 40.35
CA CYS A 487 -14.63 -11.80 40.41
C CYS A 487 -14.91 -10.84 41.57
N TYR A 488 -14.26 -11.02 42.73
CA TYR A 488 -14.39 -10.10 43.86
C TYR A 488 -13.76 -8.73 43.59
N GLU A 489 -12.58 -8.71 42.95
CA GLU A 489 -11.92 -7.47 42.54
C GLU A 489 -12.79 -6.71 41.51
N ALA A 490 -13.36 -7.40 40.52
CA ALA A 490 -14.28 -6.81 39.54
C ALA A 490 -15.55 -6.22 40.20
N LEU A 491 -16.10 -6.86 41.23
CA LEU A 491 -17.24 -6.33 41.98
C LEU A 491 -16.91 -5.02 42.70
N LEU A 492 -15.73 -4.92 43.30
CA LEU A 492 -15.28 -3.69 43.96
C LEU A 492 -15.08 -2.56 42.95
N GLU A 493 -14.50 -2.86 41.79
CA GLU A 493 -14.34 -1.88 40.70
C GLU A 493 -15.68 -1.38 40.17
N ASN A 494 -16.63 -2.28 39.92
CA ASN A 494 -17.98 -1.92 39.47
C ASN A 494 -18.69 -1.03 40.50
N ARG A 495 -18.52 -1.28 41.81
CA ARG A 495 -19.07 -0.40 42.86
C ARG A 495 -18.49 1.01 42.80
N VAL A 496 -17.21 1.17 42.47
CA VAL A 496 -16.59 2.49 42.27
C VAL A 496 -17.19 3.18 41.03
N VAL A 497 -17.45 2.44 39.95
CA VAL A 497 -18.10 2.98 38.75
C VAL A 497 -19.54 3.40 39.02
N MET A 498 -20.31 2.61 39.77
CA MET A 498 -21.69 2.95 40.15
C MET A 498 -21.75 4.26 40.93
N LYS A 499 -20.87 4.45 41.92
CA LYS A 499 -20.77 5.72 42.67
C LYS A 499 -20.52 6.92 41.76
N ARG A 500 -19.63 6.79 40.77
CA ARG A 500 -19.37 7.86 39.79
C ARG A 500 -20.58 8.14 38.90
N PHE A 501 -21.38 7.13 38.57
CA PHE A 501 -22.63 7.33 37.80
C PHE A 501 -23.72 7.97 38.65
N GLU A 502 -23.83 7.61 39.93
CA GLU A 502 -24.72 8.27 40.90
C GLU A 502 -24.35 9.76 41.05
N GLU A 503 -23.08 10.07 41.28
CA GLU A 503 -22.59 11.46 41.35
C GLU A 503 -22.95 12.27 40.10
N ARG A 504 -22.78 11.69 38.91
CA ARG A 504 -23.14 12.33 37.63
C ARG A 504 -24.64 12.49 37.47
N ARG A 505 -25.43 11.50 37.90
CA ARG A 505 -26.89 11.55 37.90
C ARG A 505 -27.39 12.68 38.80
N GLU A 506 -26.84 12.81 40.00
CA GLU A 506 -27.15 13.91 40.92
C GLU A 506 -26.76 15.28 40.36
N ALA A 507 -25.60 15.38 39.69
CA ALA A 507 -25.19 16.62 39.04
C ALA A 507 -26.20 17.09 37.97
N ILE A 508 -26.79 16.17 37.21
CA ILE A 508 -27.86 16.50 36.24
C ILE A 508 -29.11 17.00 36.96
N VAL A 509 -29.52 16.34 38.05
CA VAL A 509 -30.69 16.75 38.85
C VAL A 509 -30.49 18.15 39.42
N ASN A 510 -29.31 18.43 39.97
CA ASN A 510 -28.95 19.73 40.53
C ASN A 510 -28.92 20.82 39.46
N GLU A 511 -28.39 20.54 38.27
CA GLU A 511 -28.40 21.47 37.14
C GLU A 511 -29.83 21.85 36.73
N VAL A 512 -30.75 20.88 36.63
CA VAL A 512 -32.13 21.14 36.21
C VAL A 512 -32.95 21.84 37.30
N SER A 513 -32.82 21.39 38.56
CA SER A 513 -33.65 21.87 39.67
C SER A 513 -33.12 23.15 40.32
N VAL A 514 -31.82 23.25 40.57
CA VAL A 514 -31.21 24.36 41.30
C VAL A 514 -30.75 25.47 40.36
N VAL A 515 -30.07 25.12 39.26
CA VAL A 515 -29.50 26.14 38.34
C VAL A 515 -30.56 26.67 37.39
N ARG A 516 -31.36 25.78 36.79
CA ARG A 516 -32.40 26.15 35.81
C ARG A 516 -33.77 26.41 36.43
N GLY A 517 -33.97 26.08 37.71
CA GLY A 517 -35.21 26.34 38.45
C GLY A 517 -36.44 25.58 37.94
N LEU A 518 -36.24 24.49 37.18
CA LEU A 518 -37.32 23.70 36.62
C LEU A 518 -37.70 22.56 37.59
N PRO A 519 -39.00 22.24 37.73
CA PRO A 519 -39.40 21.08 38.51
C PRO A 519 -38.84 19.81 37.87
N TRP A 520 -38.12 19.01 38.67
CA TRP A 520 -37.62 17.72 38.22
C TRP A 520 -38.80 16.76 38.04
N ARG A 521 -39.19 16.48 36.79
CA ARG A 521 -40.22 15.49 36.48
C ARG A 521 -39.55 14.27 35.87
N VAL A 522 -39.56 13.16 36.59
CA VAL A 522 -39.25 11.87 35.98
C VAL A 522 -40.42 11.55 35.06
N ARG A 523 -40.15 11.39 33.76
CA ARG A 523 -41.14 11.15 32.68
C ARG A 523 -42.10 9.96 32.93
N GLU A 524 -41.89 9.18 33.99
CA GLU A 524 -42.74 8.07 34.40
C GLU A 524 -44.03 8.51 35.10
N GLU A 525 -44.13 9.75 35.63
CA GLU A 525 -45.31 10.20 36.39
C GLU A 525 -46.48 10.69 35.50
N GLU A 526 -46.27 10.96 34.20
CA GLU A 526 -47.35 11.42 33.32
C GLU A 526 -48.27 10.29 32.82
N LYS A 527 -47.84 9.02 32.89
CA LYS A 527 -48.68 7.89 32.44
C LYS A 527 -49.87 7.55 33.35
N LYS A 528 -49.99 8.18 34.53
CA LYS A 528 -51.14 7.96 35.43
C LYS A 528 -52.24 9.02 35.33
N VAL A 529 -52.05 10.11 34.58
CA VAL A 529 -53.02 11.22 34.51
C VAL A 529 -53.82 11.24 33.19
N GLU A 530 -53.36 10.56 32.13
CA GLU A 530 -54.04 10.54 30.82
C GLU A 530 -54.76 9.20 30.50
N ALA A 531 -55.43 8.60 31.48
CA ALA A 531 -56.19 7.35 31.29
C ALA A 531 -57.73 7.52 31.25
N GLU A 532 -58.25 8.76 31.13
CA GLU A 532 -59.67 9.00 30.86
C GLU A 532 -59.84 10.06 29.77
N GLY A 533 -60.22 9.61 28.58
CA GLY A 533 -60.66 10.50 27.49
C GLY A 533 -59.98 10.27 26.14
N GLY A 534 -60.10 9.07 25.58
CA GLY A 534 -59.76 8.82 24.19
C GLY A 534 -60.83 9.36 23.24
N ALA A 535 -60.41 9.90 22.09
CA ALA A 535 -61.08 9.67 20.80
C ALA A 535 -60.23 10.16 19.61
N ALA A 536 -59.88 9.20 18.74
CA ALA A 536 -59.78 9.26 17.27
C ALA A 536 -58.58 10.06 16.68
N THR A 537 -57.78 9.61 15.70
CA THR A 537 -57.94 8.63 14.60
C THR A 537 -56.58 8.13 14.06
N ASN A 538 -56.56 6.86 13.59
CA ASN A 538 -55.50 6.08 12.91
C ASN A 538 -54.89 6.75 11.64
N GLY A 539 -53.70 6.43 11.12
CA GLY A 539 -52.72 5.39 11.47
C GLY A 539 -51.54 5.25 10.45
N THR A 540 -50.65 4.28 10.78
CA THR A 540 -49.70 3.50 9.93
C THR A 540 -48.47 4.26 9.38
N THR A 541 -47.21 3.90 9.70
CA THR A 541 -46.51 2.65 9.30
C THR A 541 -45.45 2.17 10.30
N ALA A 542 -45.33 0.85 10.36
CA ALA A 542 -44.38 0.08 11.17
C ALA A 542 -42.95 0.10 10.60
N ALA A 543 -41.97 0.05 11.48
CA ALA A 543 -40.67 -0.59 11.24
C ALA A 543 -40.31 -1.43 12.47
N THR A 544 -40.28 -2.73 12.21
CA THR A 544 -40.01 -3.84 13.10
C THR A 544 -38.50 -4.03 13.24
N GLU A 545 -37.98 -4.13 14.45
CA GLU A 545 -36.71 -4.84 14.70
C GLU A 545 -36.93 -5.92 15.76
N GLN A 546 -37.01 -7.16 15.24
CA GLN A 546 -37.02 -8.39 16.01
C GLN A 546 -35.58 -8.77 16.35
N THR A 547 -35.33 -8.88 17.65
CA THR A 547 -34.20 -9.58 18.26
C THR A 547 -34.42 -11.09 18.18
N ASN A 548 -33.51 -11.84 17.55
CA ASN A 548 -33.41 -13.29 17.70
C ASN A 548 -32.27 -13.63 18.66
N GLY A 549 -32.62 -13.93 19.90
CA GLY A 549 -31.76 -14.63 20.86
C GLY A 549 -32.19 -16.09 20.94
N ALA A 550 -31.26 -17.00 20.67
CA ALA A 550 -31.43 -18.44 20.79
C ALA A 550 -31.45 -18.85 22.28
N ALA A 551 -32.48 -19.59 22.69
CA ALA A 551 -32.49 -20.33 23.94
C ALA A 551 -32.75 -21.81 23.63
N ALA A 552 -31.84 -22.64 24.13
CA ALA A 552 -31.92 -24.08 24.17
C ALA A 552 -33.11 -24.52 25.05
N GLN A 553 -33.81 -25.56 24.60
CA GLN A 553 -34.85 -26.22 25.38
C GLN A 553 -34.41 -27.66 25.66
N GLU A 554 -33.88 -27.88 26.85
CA GLU A 554 -33.95 -29.17 27.53
C GLU A 554 -35.43 -29.47 27.84
N ASN A 555 -35.89 -30.66 27.50
CA ASN A 555 -37.06 -31.26 28.10
C ASN A 555 -36.75 -32.74 28.35
N GLY A 556 -36.71 -33.11 29.63
CA GLY A 556 -36.68 -34.50 30.09
C GLY A 556 -38.08 -35.06 30.33
N GLY A 557 -38.15 -36.39 30.33
CA GLY A 557 -39.29 -37.24 30.71
C GLY A 557 -40.14 -37.68 29.51
N ASP A 558 -40.42 -38.95 29.26
CA ASP A 558 -40.50 -40.10 30.17
C ASP A 558 -40.71 -41.39 29.33
N GLY A 559 -40.43 -42.57 29.89
CA GLY A 559 -41.17 -43.80 29.52
C GLY A 559 -40.53 -44.87 28.60
N VAL A 560 -39.76 -45.78 29.19
CA VAL A 560 -39.84 -47.27 29.15
C VAL A 560 -40.25 -47.98 27.83
N TYR A 561 -39.44 -48.97 27.38
CA TYR A 561 -39.79 -50.40 27.16
C TYR A 561 -38.82 -51.08 26.16
N LEU A 562 -38.17 -52.14 26.66
CA LEU A 562 -37.41 -53.21 25.99
C LEU A 562 -36.01 -52.88 25.42
#